data_AF-A0A7U9RAM0-F1
#
_entry.id   AF-A0A7U9RAM0-F1
#
_cell.length_a   1.000
_cell.length_b   1.000
_cell.length_c   1.000
_cell.angle_alpha   90.00
_cell.angle_beta   90.00
_cell.angle_gamma   90.00
#
_symmetry.space_group_name_H-M   'P 1'
#
loop_
_entity.id
_entity.type
_entity.pdbx_description
1 polymer ?
#
loop_
_entity_poly.entity_id
_entity_poly.type
_entity_poly.pdbx_seq_one_letter_code
_entity_poly.pdbx_strand_id
1 'polypeptide(L)' 'MIALQAYYDGSVIQPLEKIQAQKNQKLIITILDEFIEETPAEEAEKTARGILGKYARPELQKMEKTAWEKAVVTRYGNA' A
#
# COMPACT_ATOMS: atom_id res chain seq x y z
N MET A 1 11.86 34.91 -18.09
CA MET A 1 11.55 33.83 -17.12
C MET A 1 11.90 32.53 -17.80
N ILE A 2 12.84 31.76 -17.26
CA ILE A 2 13.27 30.48 -17.86
C ILE A 2 12.56 29.38 -17.07
N ALA A 3 11.80 28.55 -17.77
CA ALA A 3 11.19 27.35 -17.19
C ALA A 3 12.05 26.16 -17.60
N LEU A 4 12.44 25.35 -16.62
CA LEU A 4 13.27 24.17 -16.82
C LEU A 4 12.54 22.94 -16.29
N GLN A 5 12.66 21.85 -17.04
CA GLN A 5 12.22 20.56 -16.57
C GLN A 5 13.30 19.96 -15.67
N ALA A 6 12.87 19.37 -14.56
CA ALA A 6 13.73 18.73 -13.60
C ALA A 6 13.05 17.47 -13.07
N TYR A 7 13.84 16.47 -12.74
CA TYR A 7 13.37 15.24 -12.10
C TYR A 7 13.52 15.37 -10.58
N TYR A 8 12.54 14.86 -9.84
CA TYR A 8 12.56 14.83 -8.38
C TYR A 8 12.57 13.39 -7.88
N ASP A 9 13.66 12.98 -7.23
CA ASP A 9 13.87 11.63 -6.71
C ASP A 9 13.49 11.52 -5.22
N GLY A 10 12.52 12.32 -4.76
CA GLY A 10 12.09 12.33 -3.35
C GLY A 10 13.03 13.04 -2.36
N SER A 11 14.25 13.38 -2.76
CA SER A 11 15.21 14.13 -1.91
C SER A 11 15.90 15.29 -2.62
N VAL A 12 16.24 15.11 -3.90
CA VAL A 12 16.99 16.11 -4.68
C VAL A 12 16.26 16.40 -5.98
N ILE A 13 16.24 17.67 -6.37
CA ILE A 13 15.76 18.12 -7.68
C ILE A 13 16.96 18.19 -8.61
N GLN A 14 16.99 17.33 -9.62
CA GLN A 14 18.03 17.31 -10.64
C GLN A 14 17.51 18.00 -11.91
N PRO A 15 18.07 19.16 -12.30
CA PRO A 15 17.69 19.82 -13.54
C PRO A 15 18.20 19.02 -14.74
N LEU A 16 17.37 18.91 -15.78
CA LEU A 16 17.75 18.18 -17.00
C LEU A 16 18.83 18.94 -17.80
N GLU A 17 18.83 20.26 -17.70
CA GLU A 17 19.79 21.15 -18.35
C GLU A 17 20.75 21.78 -17.34
N LYS A 18 21.96 22.12 -17.79
CA LYS A 18 22.95 22.82 -16.95
C LYS A 18 22.46 24.24 -16.63
N ILE A 19 22.10 24.46 -15.38
CA ILE A 19 21.74 25.78 -14.86
C ILE A 19 22.89 26.42 -14.09
N GLN A 20 23.16 27.68 -14.39
CA GLN A 20 23.98 28.55 -13.55
C GLN A 20 23.06 29.31 -12.60
N ALA A 21 22.69 28.68 -11.48
CA ALA A 21 21.97 29.36 -10.42
C ALA A 21 22.93 30.29 -9.65
N GLN A 22 22.56 31.56 -9.52
CA GLN A 22 23.33 32.54 -8.76
C GLN A 22 22.92 32.53 -7.28
N LYS A 23 23.82 33.00 -6.41
CA LYS A 23 23.51 33.15 -4.98
C LYS A 23 22.36 34.15 -4.80
N ASN A 24 21.37 33.82 -3.95
CA ASN A 24 20.16 34.60 -3.69
C ASN A 24 19.14 34.68 -4.85
N GLN A 25 19.14 33.73 -5.78
CA GLN A 25 18.11 33.64 -6.81
C GLN A 25 16.87 32.91 -6.29
N LYS A 26 15.68 33.48 -6.49
CA LYS A 26 14.40 32.84 -6.15
C LYS A 26 14.05 31.78 -7.20
N LEU A 27 13.78 30.56 -6.75
CA LEU A 27 13.30 29.46 -7.57
C LEU A 27 11.83 29.18 -7.23
N ILE A 28 11.03 28.89 -8.25
CA ILE A 28 9.64 28.47 -8.11
C ILE A 28 9.55 27.08 -8.73
N ILE A 29 9.18 26.09 -7.91
CA ILE A 29 9.01 24.70 -8.33
C ILE A 29 7.51 24.49 -8.48
N THR A 30 7.10 24.06 -9.66
CA THR A 30 5.70 23.71 -9.94
C THR A 30 5.68 22.23 -10.30
N ILE A 31 4.97 21.45 -9.48
CA ILE A 31 4.74 20.03 -9.72
C ILE A 31 3.44 19.94 -10.51
N LEU A 32 3.48 19.28 -11.67
CA LEU A 32 2.32 19.03 -12.50
C LEU A 32 1.78 17.64 -12.16
N ASP A 33 0.49 17.53 -11.84
CA ASP A 33 -0.16 16.29 -11.40
C ASP A 33 -0.20 15.19 -12.47
N GLU A 34 0.14 15.48 -13.72
CA GLU A 34 0.12 14.50 -14.83
C GLU A 34 1.11 13.33 -14.68
N PHE A 35 1.98 13.33 -13.65
CA PHE A 35 2.96 12.26 -13.38
C PHE A 35 2.78 11.55 -12.04
N ILE A 36 1.81 11.96 -11.23
CA ILE A 36 1.44 11.22 -10.04
C ILE A 36 0.27 10.35 -10.47
N GLU A 37 0.57 9.10 -10.84
CA GLU A 37 -0.49 8.08 -10.78
C GLU A 37 -0.98 8.09 -9.34
N GLU A 38 -2.16 8.71 -9.12
CA GLU A 38 -2.89 8.55 -7.87
C GLU A 38 -3.16 7.05 -7.75
N THR A 39 -2.25 6.33 -7.07
CA THR A 39 -2.51 4.95 -6.71
C THR A 39 -3.84 4.96 -5.99
N PRO A 40 -4.87 4.26 -6.51
CA PRO A 40 -6.20 4.35 -5.93
C PRO A 40 -6.07 4.02 -4.46
N ALA A 41 -6.51 4.94 -3.59
CA ALA A 41 -6.40 4.82 -2.15
C ALA A 41 -6.99 3.49 -1.62
N GLU A 42 -7.83 2.82 -2.42
CA GLU A 42 -8.35 1.48 -2.20
C GLU A 42 -7.29 0.36 -2.05
N GLU A 43 -6.06 0.56 -2.56
CA GLU A 43 -4.98 -0.42 -2.44
C GLU A 43 -4.09 -0.19 -1.22
N ALA A 44 -4.01 1.05 -0.72
CA ALA A 44 -3.16 1.43 0.42
C ALA A 44 -3.67 0.88 1.77
N GLU A 45 -4.96 0.54 1.89
CA GLU A 45 -5.56 0.12 3.17
C GLU A 45 -5.62 -1.40 3.39
N LYS A 46 -5.08 -2.23 2.49
CA LYS A 46 -5.04 -3.70 2.71
C LYS A 46 -3.81 -4.07 3.56
N THR A 47 -3.81 -3.59 4.81
CA THR A 47 -2.86 -4.04 5.83
C THR A 47 -2.90 -5.58 5.91
N ALA A 48 -1.77 -6.25 6.16
CA ALA A 48 -1.69 -7.72 6.25
C ALA A 48 -2.77 -8.34 7.18
N ARG A 49 -3.21 -7.56 8.17
CA ARG A 49 -4.32 -7.83 9.05
C ARG A 49 -5.66 -7.68 8.30
N GLY A 50 -6.24 -8.80 7.87
CA GLY A 50 -7.57 -8.85 7.26
C GLY A 50 -7.62 -9.34 5.81
N ILE A 51 -6.47 -9.54 5.16
CA ILE A 51 -6.39 -10.08 3.78
C ILE A 51 -7.09 -11.44 3.68
N LEU A 52 -6.91 -12.29 4.69
CA LEU A 52 -7.51 -13.62 4.73
C LEU A 52 -9.03 -13.61 5.01
N GLY A 53 -9.60 -12.46 5.42
CA GLY A 53 -11.03 -12.32 5.69
C GLY A 53 -11.90 -12.63 4.46
N LYS A 54 -11.38 -12.39 3.24
CA LYS A 54 -12.06 -12.72 1.98
C LYS A 54 -12.35 -14.21 1.80
N TYR A 55 -11.56 -15.06 2.46
CA TYR A 55 -11.68 -16.52 2.37
C TYR A 55 -12.39 -17.12 3.59
N ALA A 56 -12.76 -16.31 4.57
CA ALA A 56 -13.45 -16.79 5.76
C ALA A 56 -14.86 -17.28 5.39
N ARG A 57 -15.21 -18.49 5.86
CA ARG A 57 -16.56 -19.07 5.72
C ARG A 57 -17.25 -19.07 7.08
N PRO A 58 -18.22 -18.17 7.35
CA PRO A 58 -18.85 -18.04 8.66
C PRO A 58 -19.56 -19.31 9.14
N GLU A 59 -20.05 -20.13 8.20
CA GLU A 59 -20.71 -21.41 8.51
C GLU A 59 -19.73 -22.43 9.11
N LEU A 60 -18.53 -22.55 8.53
CA LEU A 60 -17.49 -23.47 9.02
C LEU A 60 -16.94 -23.02 10.38
N GLN A 61 -16.85 -21.71 10.60
CA GLN A 61 -16.42 -21.15 11.88
C GLN A 61 -17.31 -21.59 13.07
N LYS A 62 -18.62 -21.75 12.84
CA LYS A 62 -19.53 -22.31 13.87
C LYS A 62 -19.24 -23.78 14.16
N MET A 63 -18.81 -24.53 13.15
CA MET A 63 -18.48 -25.95 13.26
C MET A 63 -17.13 -26.18 13.95
N GLU A 64 -16.17 -25.25 13.85
CA GLU A 64 -14.87 -25.32 14.53
C GLU A 64 -15.01 -25.49 16.04
N LYS A 65 -16.02 -24.86 16.66
CA LYS A 65 -16.26 -24.95 18.11
C LYS A 65 -16.45 -26.39 18.62
N THR A 66 -17.05 -27.26 17.80
CA THR A 66 -17.33 -28.66 18.15
C THR A 66 -16.45 -29.64 17.37
N ALA A 67 -15.52 -29.14 16.56
CA ALA A 67 -14.67 -29.97 15.70
C ALA A 67 -13.78 -30.91 16.52
N TRP A 68 -13.22 -30.41 17.63
CA TRP A 68 -12.40 -31.20 18.53
C TRP A 68 -13.20 -32.31 19.22
N GLU A 69 -14.36 -31.98 19.77
CA GLU A 69 -15.26 -32.96 20.42
C GLU A 69 -15.62 -34.09 19.45
N LYS A 70 -16.05 -33.75 18.23
CA LYS A 70 -16.37 -34.73 17.19
C LYS A 70 -15.15 -35.59 16.80
N ALA A 71 -13.97 -34.98 16.67
CA ALA A 71 -12.74 -35.70 16.34
C ALA A 71 -12.35 -36.70 17.44
N VAL A 72 -12.52 -36.33 18.72
CA VAL A 72 -12.26 -37.20 19.86
C VAL A 72 -13.22 -38.39 19.87
N VAL A 73 -14.52 -38.15 19.73
CA VAL A 73 -15.54 -39.21 19.62
C VAL A 73 -15.24 -40.15 18.45
N THR A 74 -14.81 -39.61 17.32
CA THR A 74 -14.46 -40.41 16.13
C THR A 74 -13.22 -41.29 16.37
N ARG A 75 -12.21 -40.78 17.08
CA ARG A 75 -10.95 -41.51 17.33
C ARG A 75 -11.04 -42.52 18.47
N TYR A 76 -11.73 -42.19 19.54
CA TYR A 76 -11.68 -42.95 20.79
C TYR A 76 -13.03 -43.59 21.17
N GLY A 77 -14.10 -43.29 20.44
CA GLY A 77 -15.46 -43.69 20.80
C GLY A 77 -16.03 -42.84 21.95
N ASN A 78 -17.35 -42.87 22.13
CA ASN A 78 -17.97 -42.37 23.36
C ASN A 78 -17.80 -43.44 24.44
N ALA A 79 -17.26 -43.04 25.60
CA ALA A 79 -17.18 -43.88 26.79
C ALA A 79 -18.56 -44.08 27.43
#